data_AF-A0A973X363-F1
#
_entry.id   AF-A0A973X363-F1
#
_cell.length_a   1.000
_cell.length_b   1.000
_cell.length_c   1.000
_cell.angle_alpha   90.00
_cell.angle_beta   90.00
_cell.angle_gamma   90.00
#
_symmetry.space_group_name_H-M   'P 1'
#
loop_
_entity.id
_entity.type
_entity.pdbx_description
1 polymer ?
#
loop_
_entity_poly.entity_id
_entity_poly.type
_entity_poly.pdbx_seq_one_letter_code
_entity_poly.pdbx_strand_id
1 'polypeptide(L)'
;MQNEHSRLIASAAKAALAPLGCVRKGRSRVWYADQRFWAIWIEFQPSGWSKGSYLNVGARYFWGASRGLGFSHRPVDFIPFQSAEQFNPLIQTMAGVAAREVIAMRERFRTPSDILRDMLASPLRDGWPVYDAAIASWLAGEVDQSRALFQRIAEWPTYGYDWEQRLKESSAALAALLDRPQAFRSAILDIIQRQRTRIGLAEDHGCLDDVVDRTVAR
;
A
#
# COMPACT_ATOMS: atom_id res chain seq x y z
N MET A 1 34.63 -4.36 5.79
CA MET A 1 33.69 -5.24 6.52
C MET A 1 32.43 -4.54 7.07
N GLN A 2 32.49 -3.34 7.70
CA GLN A 2 31.36 -2.82 8.50
C GLN A 2 30.06 -2.45 7.74
N ASN A 3 30.08 -2.39 6.40
CA ASN A 3 28.89 -2.11 5.58
C ASN A 3 28.69 -3.09 4.39
N GLU A 4 29.38 -4.23 4.43
CA GLU A 4 29.35 -5.20 3.33
C GLU A 4 27.98 -5.84 3.14
N HIS A 5 27.36 -6.32 4.23
CA HIS A 5 26.01 -6.89 4.20
C HIS A 5 24.95 -5.94 3.59
N SER A 6 24.96 -4.64 3.95
CA SER A 6 24.01 -3.68 3.37
C SER A 6 24.30 -3.39 1.90
N ARG A 7 25.57 -3.43 1.47
CA ARG A 7 25.91 -3.30 0.04
C ARG A 7 25.41 -4.49 -0.76
N LEU A 8 25.54 -5.72 -0.24
CA LEU A 8 25.01 -6.93 -0.86
C LEU A 8 23.49 -6.85 -1.02
N ILE A 9 22.77 -6.45 0.05
CA ILE A 9 21.31 -6.23 0.01
C ILE A 9 20.95 -5.17 -1.02
N ALA A 10 21.59 -4.00 -0.98
CA ALA A 10 21.29 -2.91 -1.90
C ALA A 10 21.55 -3.30 -3.37
N SER A 11 22.62 -4.04 -3.63
CA SER A 11 22.99 -4.51 -4.97
C SER A 11 21.96 -5.52 -5.49
N ALA A 12 21.64 -6.55 -4.71
CA ALA A 12 20.68 -7.59 -5.09
C ALA A 12 19.27 -7.01 -5.29
N ALA A 13 18.81 -6.16 -4.35
CA ALA A 13 17.52 -5.50 -4.46
C ALA A 13 17.45 -4.62 -5.72
N LYS A 14 18.50 -3.85 -6.01
CA LYS A 14 18.55 -3.02 -7.23
C LYS A 14 18.51 -3.89 -8.49
N ALA A 15 19.30 -4.96 -8.54
CA ALA A 15 19.35 -5.85 -9.69
C ALA A 15 17.99 -6.50 -10.00
N ALA A 16 17.24 -6.90 -8.96
CA ALA A 16 15.94 -7.55 -9.13
C ALA A 16 14.77 -6.57 -9.33
N LEU A 17 14.77 -5.43 -8.63
CA LEU A 17 13.60 -4.54 -8.56
C LEU A 17 13.66 -3.36 -9.52
N ALA A 18 14.85 -2.82 -9.83
CA ALA A 18 14.95 -1.68 -10.74
C ALA A 18 14.43 -1.99 -12.16
N PRO A 19 14.68 -3.18 -12.76
CA PRO A 19 14.09 -3.55 -14.06
C PRO A 19 12.56 -3.58 -14.06
N LEU A 20 11.93 -3.74 -12.89
CA LEU A 20 10.48 -3.71 -12.73
C LEU A 20 9.92 -2.30 -12.50
N GLY A 21 10.76 -1.28 -12.58
CA GLY A 21 10.39 0.12 -12.33
C GLY A 21 10.27 0.47 -10.84
N CYS A 22 10.72 -0.40 -9.93
CA CYS A 22 10.70 -0.08 -8.52
C CYS A 22 11.76 0.96 -8.17
N VAL A 23 11.39 1.92 -7.34
CA VAL A 23 12.26 3.01 -6.90
C VAL A 23 12.65 2.84 -5.44
N ARG A 24 13.92 3.08 -5.12
CA ARG A 24 14.43 2.99 -3.76
C ARG A 24 14.11 4.26 -3.00
N LYS A 25 13.61 4.13 -1.76
CA LYS A 25 13.39 5.28 -0.86
C LYS A 25 14.74 5.76 -0.30
N GLY A 26 15.37 6.73 -0.97
CA GLY A 26 16.66 7.28 -0.59
C GLY A 26 17.73 6.20 -0.40
N ARG A 27 18.39 6.19 0.76
CA ARG A 27 19.40 5.17 1.14
C ARG A 27 18.82 4.03 1.98
N SER A 28 17.52 4.00 2.21
CA SER A 28 16.87 2.98 3.06
C SER A 28 16.87 1.59 2.41
N ARG A 29 16.36 0.58 3.11
CA ARG A 29 16.13 -0.77 2.56
C ARG A 29 14.71 -0.94 1.99
N VAL A 30 13.98 0.17 1.83
CA VAL A 30 12.61 0.22 1.31
C VAL A 30 12.62 0.58 -0.16
N TRP A 31 11.78 -0.12 -0.92
CA TRP A 31 11.49 0.13 -2.32
C TRP A 31 9.97 0.28 -2.52
N TYR A 32 9.60 1.07 -3.53
CA TYR A 32 8.22 1.23 -3.96
C TYR A 32 8.08 0.87 -5.43
N ALA A 33 7.06 0.10 -5.77
CA ALA A 33 6.55 0.05 -7.13
C ALA A 33 5.29 0.93 -7.19
N ASP A 34 5.39 2.07 -7.86
CA ASP A 34 4.29 3.03 -7.96
C ASP A 34 3.17 2.49 -8.88
N GLN A 35 1.97 2.33 -8.32
CA GLN A 35 0.76 1.89 -9.02
C GLN A 35 -0.29 3.01 -9.04
N ARG A 36 0.17 4.28 -9.07
CA ARG A 36 -0.60 5.52 -9.23
C ARG A 36 -1.41 5.91 -7.99
N PHE A 37 -2.48 5.20 -7.68
CA PHE A 37 -3.32 5.46 -6.50
C PHE A 37 -2.99 4.55 -5.30
N TRP A 38 -2.05 3.63 -5.49
CA TRP A 38 -1.45 2.80 -4.45
C TRP A 38 0.01 2.48 -4.82
N ALA A 39 0.75 1.84 -3.92
CA ALA A 39 2.07 1.32 -4.22
C ALA A 39 2.32 -0.04 -3.57
N ILE A 40 3.13 -0.84 -4.24
CA ILE A 40 3.73 -2.03 -3.65
C ILE A 40 4.91 -1.55 -2.81
N TRP A 41 4.88 -1.84 -1.52
CA TRP A 41 5.96 -1.58 -0.59
C TRP A 41 6.77 -2.85 -0.40
N ILE A 42 8.07 -2.75 -0.58
CA ILE A 42 9.02 -3.83 -0.34
C ILE A 42 10.05 -3.35 0.67
N GLU A 43 10.33 -4.14 1.70
CA GLU A 43 11.37 -3.83 2.68
C GLU A 43 12.25 -5.04 2.95
N PHE A 44 13.56 -4.84 2.75
CA PHE A 44 14.59 -5.74 3.25
C PHE A 44 14.86 -5.39 4.73
N GLN A 45 13.96 -5.84 5.61
CA GLN A 45 13.88 -5.37 6.99
C GLN A 45 15.11 -5.80 7.80
N PRO A 46 15.81 -4.88 8.48
CA PRO A 46 16.88 -5.24 9.40
C PRO A 46 16.34 -5.90 10.68
N SER A 47 17.19 -6.67 11.35
CA SER A 47 16.94 -7.11 12.73
C SER A 47 17.71 -6.20 13.71
N GLY A 48 17.11 -5.93 14.87
CA GLY A 48 17.78 -5.24 15.97
C GLY A 48 18.83 -6.10 16.70
N TRP A 49 18.78 -7.43 16.49
CA TRP A 49 19.59 -8.39 17.24
C TRP A 49 20.81 -8.90 16.47
N SER A 50 20.75 -8.93 15.15
CA SER A 50 21.80 -9.49 14.31
C SER A 50 21.82 -8.88 12.92
N LYS A 51 22.99 -8.92 12.26
CA LYS A 51 23.11 -8.49 10.87
C LYS A 51 22.44 -9.50 9.97
N GLY A 52 21.63 -9.02 9.05
CA GLY A 52 20.88 -9.84 8.11
C GLY A 52 19.72 -9.07 7.52
N SER A 53 18.77 -9.80 6.97
CA SER A 53 17.53 -9.24 6.45
C SER A 53 16.39 -10.25 6.55
N TYR A 54 15.20 -9.74 6.83
CA TYR A 54 13.98 -10.38 6.37
C TYR A 54 13.55 -9.78 5.03
N LEU A 55 12.49 -10.32 4.42
CA LEU A 55 11.74 -9.65 3.36
C LEU A 55 10.30 -9.41 3.80
N ASN A 56 9.85 -8.16 3.73
CA ASN A 56 8.43 -7.81 3.82
C ASN A 56 7.94 -7.24 2.50
N VAL A 57 6.70 -7.59 2.15
CA VAL A 57 5.99 -7.01 0.99
C VAL A 57 4.56 -6.67 1.38
N GLY A 58 4.01 -5.59 0.84
CA GLY A 58 2.64 -5.18 1.13
C GLY A 58 2.09 -4.11 0.19
N ALA A 59 0.80 -3.83 0.32
CA ALA A 59 0.15 -2.73 -0.40
C ALA A 59 0.01 -1.51 0.49
N ARG A 60 0.34 -0.35 -0.06
CA ARG A 60 0.07 0.96 0.54
C ARG A 60 -0.94 1.69 -0.31
N TYR A 61 -2.12 1.93 0.22
CA TYR A 61 -3.13 2.76 -0.44
C TYR A 61 -2.87 4.24 -0.17
N PHE A 62 -3.09 5.09 -1.17
CA PHE A 62 -2.87 6.53 -1.03
C PHE A 62 -4.14 7.31 -0.71
N TRP A 63 -5.31 6.66 -0.72
CA TRP A 63 -6.59 7.28 -0.40
C TRP A 63 -6.92 7.37 1.09
N GLY A 64 -6.08 6.81 1.96
CA GLY A 64 -6.25 6.89 3.42
C GLY A 64 -5.40 7.97 4.08
N ALA A 65 -5.93 8.58 5.13
CA ALA A 65 -5.15 9.44 6.02
C ALA A 65 -4.15 8.62 6.87
N SER A 66 -4.38 7.32 7.02
CA SER A 66 -3.46 6.39 7.69
C SER A 66 -2.08 6.41 7.04
N ARG A 67 -1.04 6.36 7.88
CA ARG A 67 0.36 6.25 7.44
C ARG A 67 0.79 4.80 7.21
N GLY A 68 -0.08 3.85 7.54
CA GLY A 68 0.18 2.42 7.50
C GLY A 68 0.16 1.83 6.10
N LEU A 69 0.39 0.53 6.04
CA LEU A 69 0.11 -0.31 4.89
C LEU A 69 -1.35 -0.78 5.00
N GLY A 70 -2.03 -0.95 3.86
CA GLY A 70 -3.34 -1.61 3.86
C GLY A 70 -3.21 -3.06 4.29
N PHE A 71 -2.15 -3.73 3.81
CA PHE A 71 -1.70 -5.01 4.33
C PHE A 71 -0.21 -5.23 4.06
N SER A 72 0.40 -6.17 4.78
CA SER A 72 1.75 -6.66 4.52
C SER A 72 1.92 -8.09 5.00
N HIS A 73 2.84 -8.81 4.38
CA HIS A 73 3.25 -10.14 4.81
C HIS A 73 4.77 -10.32 4.65
N ARG A 74 5.30 -11.41 5.21
CA ARG A 74 6.73 -11.74 5.23
C ARG A 74 6.97 -12.99 4.38
N PRO A 75 7.25 -12.86 3.07
CA PRO A 75 7.49 -14.01 2.21
C PRO A 75 8.82 -14.72 2.48
N VAL A 76 9.78 -14.07 3.13
CA VAL A 76 11.06 -14.69 3.52
C VAL A 76 11.42 -14.30 4.95
N ASP A 77 11.69 -15.32 5.75
CA ASP A 77 12.19 -15.19 7.12
C ASP A 77 13.61 -14.63 7.18
N PHE A 78 14.13 -14.49 8.40
CA PHE A 78 15.43 -13.87 8.62
C PHE A 78 16.56 -14.69 8.00
N ILE A 79 17.34 -14.06 7.15
CA ILE A 79 18.63 -14.58 6.69
C ILE A 79 19.74 -13.85 7.45
N PRO A 80 20.48 -14.53 8.35
CA PRO A 80 21.62 -13.94 9.04
C PRO A 80 22.80 -13.74 8.09
N PHE A 81 23.56 -12.67 8.28
CA PHE A 81 24.85 -12.44 7.62
C PHE A 81 25.96 -13.12 8.44
N GLN A 82 26.51 -14.21 7.90
CA GLN A 82 27.66 -14.91 8.49
C GLN A 82 28.95 -14.57 7.73
N SER A 83 28.91 -14.61 6.40
CA SER A 83 29.98 -14.17 5.52
C SER A 83 29.42 -13.65 4.19
N ALA A 84 30.24 -12.99 3.37
CA ALA A 84 29.80 -12.53 2.05
C ALA A 84 29.46 -13.70 1.11
N GLU A 85 30.24 -14.78 1.17
CA GLU A 85 30.11 -15.99 0.35
C GLU A 85 28.79 -16.69 0.63
N GLN A 86 28.40 -16.82 1.90
CA GLN A 86 27.11 -17.41 2.29
C GLN A 86 25.94 -16.46 1.98
N PHE A 87 26.10 -15.17 2.29
CA PHE A 87 24.97 -14.24 2.27
C PHE A 87 24.58 -13.77 0.88
N ASN A 88 25.55 -13.57 -0.01
CA ASN A 88 25.32 -13.04 -1.36
C ASN A 88 24.29 -13.87 -2.18
N PRO A 89 24.46 -15.19 -2.38
CA PRO A 89 23.50 -15.98 -3.16
C PRO A 89 22.10 -16.05 -2.49
N LEU A 90 22.04 -16.03 -1.16
CA LEU A 90 20.78 -16.07 -0.43
C LEU A 90 19.99 -14.76 -0.58
N ILE A 91 20.68 -13.62 -0.54
CA ILE A 91 20.06 -12.32 -0.73
C ILE A 91 19.68 -12.07 -2.18
N GLN A 92 20.42 -12.61 -3.15
CA GLN A 92 19.98 -12.65 -4.54
C GLN A 92 18.67 -13.44 -4.71
N THR A 93 18.58 -14.60 -4.06
CA THR A 93 17.33 -15.40 -4.04
C THR A 93 16.18 -14.65 -3.39
N MET A 94 16.41 -14.01 -2.23
CA MET A 94 15.42 -13.17 -1.55
C MET A 94 14.96 -12.00 -2.43
N ALA A 95 15.87 -11.33 -3.13
CA ALA A 95 15.52 -10.26 -4.06
C ALA A 95 14.71 -10.78 -5.26
N GLY A 96 14.99 -12.00 -5.74
CA GLY A 96 14.18 -12.68 -6.73
C GLY A 96 12.76 -12.99 -6.24
N VAL A 97 12.58 -13.35 -4.96
CA VAL A 97 11.24 -13.48 -4.35
C VAL A 97 10.52 -12.13 -4.38
N ALA A 98 11.20 -11.05 -3.96
CA ALA A 98 10.60 -9.71 -3.97
C ALA A 98 10.13 -9.28 -5.37
N ALA A 99 10.90 -9.60 -6.42
CA ALA A 99 10.50 -9.34 -7.80
C ALA A 99 9.24 -10.12 -8.22
N ARG A 100 9.12 -11.39 -7.82
CA ARG A 100 7.92 -12.20 -8.08
C ARG A 100 6.71 -11.66 -7.34
N GLU A 101 6.86 -11.24 -6.09
CA GLU A 101 5.78 -10.60 -5.32
C GLU A 101 5.28 -9.32 -6.00
N VAL A 102 6.18 -8.50 -6.56
CA VAL A 102 5.79 -7.31 -7.32
C VAL A 102 4.91 -7.66 -8.52
N ILE A 103 5.30 -8.68 -9.28
CA ILE A 103 4.53 -9.15 -10.46
C ILE A 103 3.17 -9.69 -10.00
N ALA A 104 3.16 -10.59 -9.02
CA ALA A 104 1.94 -11.19 -8.50
C ALA A 104 0.95 -10.14 -7.96
N MET A 105 1.43 -9.12 -7.24
CA MET A 105 0.57 -8.05 -6.73
C MET A 105 -0.02 -7.18 -7.84
N ARG A 106 0.74 -6.88 -8.91
CA ARG A 106 0.21 -6.17 -10.08
C ARG A 106 -0.87 -6.98 -10.78
N GLU A 107 -0.71 -8.29 -10.85
CA GLU A 107 -1.72 -9.17 -11.42
C GLU A 107 -2.96 -9.29 -10.55
N ARG A 108 -2.80 -9.33 -9.23
CA ARG A 108 -3.89 -9.42 -8.25
C ARG A 108 -4.70 -8.14 -8.14
N PHE A 109 -4.08 -6.96 -8.27
CA PHE A 109 -4.71 -5.65 -8.05
C PHE A 109 -4.66 -4.75 -9.29
N ARG A 110 -5.33 -5.18 -10.36
CA ARG A 110 -5.39 -4.43 -11.63
C ARG A 110 -6.39 -3.28 -11.57
N THR A 111 -7.49 -3.50 -10.86
CA THR A 111 -8.59 -2.54 -10.74
C THR A 111 -8.99 -2.33 -9.27
N PRO A 112 -9.68 -1.24 -8.93
CA PRO A 112 -10.26 -1.07 -7.60
C PRO A 112 -11.22 -2.20 -7.22
N SER A 113 -11.97 -2.76 -8.18
CA SER A 113 -12.83 -3.90 -7.94
C SER A 113 -12.05 -5.15 -7.51
N ASP A 114 -10.84 -5.36 -8.02
CA ASP A 114 -9.98 -6.47 -7.57
C ASP A 114 -9.48 -6.26 -6.15
N ILE A 115 -9.08 -5.03 -5.81
CA ILE A 115 -8.68 -4.64 -4.44
C ILE A 115 -9.85 -4.83 -3.47
N LEU A 116 -11.04 -4.37 -3.84
CA LEU A 116 -12.25 -4.51 -3.03
C LEU A 116 -12.61 -5.98 -2.80
N ARG A 117 -12.60 -6.80 -3.87
CA ARG A 117 -12.86 -8.24 -3.77
C ARG A 117 -11.90 -8.91 -2.81
N ASP A 118 -10.63 -8.51 -2.85
CA ASP A 118 -9.60 -9.03 -1.95
C ASP A 118 -9.83 -8.65 -0.49
N MET A 119 -10.17 -7.38 -0.22
CA MET A 119 -10.51 -6.89 1.12
C MET A 119 -11.71 -7.64 1.70
N LEU A 120 -12.71 -7.91 0.88
CA LEU A 120 -13.96 -8.57 1.28
C LEU A 120 -13.85 -10.11 1.29
N ALA A 121 -12.74 -10.69 0.87
CA ALA A 121 -12.51 -12.14 0.94
C ALA A 121 -12.41 -12.65 2.38
N SER A 122 -12.32 -11.76 3.37
CA SER A 122 -12.36 -12.08 4.79
C SER A 122 -13.18 -11.03 5.55
N PRO A 123 -13.75 -11.38 6.73
CA PRO A 123 -14.48 -10.41 7.53
C PRO A 123 -13.64 -9.18 7.88
N LEU A 124 -14.16 -8.01 7.52
CA LEU A 124 -13.51 -6.73 7.83
C LEU A 124 -13.54 -6.47 9.34
N ARG A 125 -12.37 -6.19 9.92
CA ARG A 125 -12.27 -5.58 11.24
C ARG A 125 -12.68 -4.11 11.16
N ASP A 126 -13.33 -3.61 12.19
CA ASP A 126 -13.70 -2.19 12.26
C ASP A 126 -12.47 -1.26 12.23
N GLY A 127 -12.70 0.02 11.94
CA GLY A 127 -11.66 1.02 11.78
C GLY A 127 -11.15 1.12 10.34
N TRP A 128 -9.82 1.16 10.16
CA TRP A 128 -9.19 1.39 8.85
C TRP A 128 -9.57 0.37 7.76
N PRO A 129 -9.73 -0.94 8.02
CA PRO A 129 -10.13 -1.87 6.97
C PRO A 129 -11.52 -1.59 6.39
N VAL A 130 -12.49 -1.16 7.23
CA VAL A 130 -13.82 -0.73 6.76
C VAL A 130 -13.71 0.56 5.95
N TYR A 131 -12.86 1.49 6.37
CA TYR A 131 -12.60 2.72 5.64
C TYR A 131 -12.00 2.45 4.25
N ASP A 132 -10.95 1.63 4.18
CA ASP A 132 -10.31 1.29 2.92
C ASP A 132 -11.29 0.59 1.97
N ALA A 133 -12.12 -0.31 2.50
CA ALA A 133 -13.19 -0.94 1.74
C ALA A 133 -14.25 0.07 1.27
N ALA A 134 -14.65 1.05 2.08
CA ALA A 134 -15.61 2.08 1.68
C ALA A 134 -15.12 2.90 0.48
N ILE A 135 -13.83 3.29 0.48
CA ILE A 135 -13.23 3.99 -0.65
C ILE A 135 -13.11 3.08 -1.87
N ALA A 136 -12.63 1.84 -1.68
CA ALA A 136 -12.50 0.88 -2.77
C ALA A 136 -13.87 0.55 -3.42
N SER A 137 -14.94 0.45 -2.63
CA SER A 137 -16.33 0.31 -3.11
C SER A 137 -16.71 1.47 -4.01
N TRP A 138 -16.48 2.71 -3.58
CA TRP A 138 -16.82 3.88 -4.40
C TRP A 138 -16.00 3.91 -5.70
N LEU A 139 -14.69 3.65 -5.63
CA LEU A 139 -13.81 3.58 -6.80
C LEU A 139 -14.17 2.43 -7.75
N ALA A 140 -14.78 1.36 -7.23
CA ALA A 140 -15.30 0.24 -8.02
C ALA A 140 -16.70 0.51 -8.61
N GLY A 141 -17.33 1.64 -8.28
CA GLY A 141 -18.70 2.00 -8.70
C GLY A 141 -19.81 1.46 -7.80
N GLU A 142 -19.48 0.82 -6.68
CA GLU A 142 -20.41 0.23 -5.72
C GLU A 142 -20.81 1.26 -4.65
N VAL A 143 -21.53 2.31 -5.06
CA VAL A 143 -21.83 3.48 -4.20
C VAL A 143 -22.67 3.10 -2.97
N ASP A 144 -23.65 2.22 -3.11
CA ASP A 144 -24.48 1.77 -1.98
C ASP A 144 -23.67 0.97 -0.95
N GLN A 145 -22.75 0.13 -1.40
CA GLN A 145 -21.84 -0.58 -0.52
C GLN A 145 -20.89 0.40 0.20
N SER A 146 -20.38 1.40 -0.51
CA SER A 146 -19.58 2.47 0.08
C SER A 146 -20.35 3.19 1.18
N ARG A 147 -21.63 3.54 0.93
CA ARG A 147 -22.52 4.19 1.90
C ARG A 147 -22.71 3.34 3.15
N ALA A 148 -23.00 2.05 2.99
CA ALA A 148 -23.17 1.13 4.11
C ALA A 148 -21.89 0.98 4.95
N LEU A 149 -20.71 0.92 4.31
CA LEU A 149 -19.43 0.83 5.01
C LEU A 149 -19.09 2.14 5.75
N PHE A 150 -19.38 3.30 5.17
CA PHE A 150 -19.24 4.58 5.87
C PHE A 150 -20.18 4.70 7.07
N GLN A 151 -21.43 4.24 6.94
CA GLN A 151 -22.38 4.19 8.06
C GLN A 151 -21.85 3.30 9.20
N ARG A 152 -21.29 2.12 8.88
CA ARG A 152 -20.65 1.25 9.87
C ARG A 152 -19.53 1.96 10.63
N ILE A 153 -18.73 2.81 9.99
CA ILE A 153 -17.69 3.60 10.67
C ILE A 153 -18.32 4.67 11.58
N ALA A 154 -19.41 5.31 11.16
CA ALA A 154 -20.11 6.30 11.97
C ALA A 154 -20.64 5.69 13.28
N GLU A 155 -21.19 4.47 13.19
CA GLU A 155 -21.76 3.70 14.30
C GLU A 155 -20.71 3.02 15.19
N TRP A 156 -19.50 2.79 14.68
CA TRP A 156 -18.42 2.12 15.41
C TRP A 156 -18.03 2.86 16.71
N PRO A 157 -18.03 2.24 17.90
CA PRO A 157 -17.69 2.93 19.14
C PRO A 157 -16.23 3.41 19.17
N THR A 158 -16.01 4.60 19.73
CA THR A 158 -14.66 5.16 19.97
C THR A 158 -14.29 5.03 21.44
N TYR A 159 -13.03 4.78 21.73
CA TYR A 159 -12.50 4.57 23.07
C TYR A 159 -11.60 5.73 23.54
N GLY A 160 -11.71 6.89 22.89
CA GLY A 160 -11.02 8.12 23.28
C GLY A 160 -9.64 8.30 22.64
N TYR A 161 -9.28 7.50 21.63
CA TYR A 161 -8.04 7.72 20.90
C TYR A 161 -8.24 8.74 19.76
N ASP A 162 -7.34 9.72 19.66
CA ASP A 162 -7.42 10.78 18.64
C ASP A 162 -7.49 10.26 17.20
N TRP A 163 -6.92 9.09 16.92
CA TRP A 163 -6.94 8.51 15.58
C TRP A 163 -8.33 7.99 15.21
N GLU A 164 -9.15 7.56 16.17
CA GLU A 164 -10.51 7.08 15.96
C GLU A 164 -11.42 8.25 15.59
N GLN A 165 -11.31 9.37 16.31
CA GLN A 165 -12.06 10.59 16.01
C GLN A 165 -11.70 11.12 14.62
N ARG A 166 -10.40 11.21 14.32
CA ARG A 166 -9.95 11.63 12.98
C ARG A 166 -10.44 10.70 11.87
N LEU A 167 -10.51 9.39 12.12
CA LEU A 167 -11.06 8.43 11.17
C LEU A 167 -12.55 8.68 10.93
N LYS A 168 -13.33 8.87 12.00
CA LYS A 168 -14.77 9.18 11.89
C LYS A 168 -15.04 10.49 11.17
N GLU A 169 -14.34 11.56 11.53
CA GLU A 169 -14.46 12.87 10.88
C GLU A 169 -14.12 12.79 9.38
N SER A 170 -13.01 12.14 9.04
CA SER A 170 -12.61 11.94 7.64
C SER A 170 -13.63 11.09 6.87
N SER A 171 -14.19 10.08 7.52
CA SER A 171 -15.22 9.21 6.95
C SER A 171 -16.52 9.96 6.70
N ALA A 172 -16.97 10.76 7.66
CA ALA A 172 -18.19 11.58 7.53
C ALA A 172 -18.05 12.63 6.43
N ALA A 173 -16.89 13.28 6.32
CA ALA A 173 -16.60 14.25 5.27
C ALA A 173 -16.70 13.62 3.87
N LEU A 174 -16.16 12.41 3.68
CA LEU A 174 -16.25 11.69 2.41
C LEU A 174 -17.65 11.13 2.15
N ALA A 175 -18.32 10.61 3.18
CA ALA A 175 -19.69 10.09 3.08
C ALA A 175 -20.68 11.15 2.56
N ALA A 176 -20.51 12.41 3.01
CA ALA A 176 -21.33 13.55 2.55
C ALA A 176 -21.13 13.90 1.06
N LEU A 177 -20.10 13.35 0.41
CA LEU A 177 -19.76 13.60 -0.99
C LEU A 177 -20.15 12.44 -1.92
N LEU A 178 -20.65 11.30 -1.41
CA LEU A 178 -20.91 10.09 -2.20
C LEU A 178 -21.79 10.34 -3.43
N ASP A 179 -22.83 11.18 -3.28
CA ASP A 179 -23.78 11.54 -4.32
C ASP A 179 -23.29 12.71 -5.21
N ARG A 180 -22.04 13.13 -5.03
CA ARG A 180 -21.39 14.22 -5.80
C ARG A 180 -20.08 13.69 -6.41
N PRO A 181 -20.13 12.91 -7.51
CA PRO A 181 -18.99 12.12 -7.95
C PRO A 181 -17.72 12.91 -8.23
N GLN A 182 -17.84 14.10 -8.84
CA GLN A 182 -16.70 14.98 -9.09
C GLN A 182 -16.07 15.49 -7.78
N ALA A 183 -16.89 15.83 -6.77
CA ALA A 183 -16.41 16.31 -5.49
C ALA A 183 -15.74 15.19 -4.67
N PHE A 184 -16.33 13.99 -4.66
CA PHE A 184 -15.72 12.82 -4.02
C PHE A 184 -14.37 12.49 -4.68
N ARG A 185 -14.34 12.41 -6.02
CA ARG A 185 -13.11 12.16 -6.79
C ARG A 185 -12.03 13.19 -6.46
N SER A 186 -12.38 14.49 -6.44
CA SER A 186 -11.44 15.55 -6.09
C SER A 186 -10.89 15.39 -4.67
N ALA A 187 -11.75 15.08 -3.70
CA ALA A 187 -11.32 14.88 -2.31
C ALA A 187 -10.35 13.70 -2.16
N ILE A 188 -10.60 12.59 -2.87
CA ILE A 188 -9.70 11.43 -2.87
C ILE A 188 -8.38 11.75 -3.58
N LEU A 189 -8.40 12.44 -4.72
CA LEU A 189 -7.19 12.87 -5.42
C LEU A 189 -6.29 13.73 -4.52
N ASP A 190 -6.86 14.68 -3.79
CA ASP A 190 -6.11 15.51 -2.86
C ASP A 190 -5.44 14.69 -1.76
N ILE A 191 -6.12 13.66 -1.25
CA ILE A 191 -5.52 12.73 -0.28
C ILE A 191 -4.37 11.96 -0.93
N ILE A 192 -4.58 11.44 -2.14
CA ILE A 192 -3.57 10.69 -2.89
C ILE A 192 -2.32 11.53 -3.12
N GLN A 193 -2.44 12.76 -3.64
CA GLN A 193 -1.27 13.62 -3.90
C GLN A 193 -0.50 13.90 -2.61
N ARG A 194 -1.19 14.22 -1.51
CA ARG A 194 -0.54 14.41 -0.20
C ARG A 194 0.23 13.19 0.26
N GLN A 195 -0.28 11.97 0.02
CA GLN A 195 0.42 10.74 0.38
C GLN A 195 1.62 10.46 -0.54
N ARG A 196 1.47 10.68 -1.86
CA ARG A 196 2.55 10.50 -2.85
C ARG A 196 3.74 11.40 -2.52
N THR A 197 3.50 12.70 -2.35
CA THR A 197 4.54 13.68 -1.98
C THR A 197 5.21 13.32 -0.66
N ARG A 198 4.45 12.87 0.34
CA ARG A 198 4.99 12.49 1.65
C ARG A 198 5.98 11.33 1.59
N ILE A 199 5.81 10.38 0.67
CA ILE A 199 6.73 9.24 0.51
C ILE A 199 7.79 9.46 -0.57
N GLY A 200 7.78 10.63 -1.22
CA GLY A 200 8.76 11.02 -2.25
C GLY A 200 8.45 10.49 -3.64
N LEU A 201 7.19 10.15 -3.93
CA LEU A 201 6.72 9.88 -5.30
C LEU A 201 6.26 11.19 -5.96
N ALA A 202 6.36 11.26 -7.29
CA ALA A 202 5.88 12.40 -8.07
C ALA A 202 4.35 12.51 -7.97
N GLU A 203 3.80 13.71 -8.15
CA GLU A 203 2.36 13.88 -8.27
C GLU A 203 1.82 13.15 -9.51
N ASP A 204 0.60 12.62 -9.43
CA ASP A 204 -0.12 11.99 -10.54
C ASP A 204 -1.59 12.44 -10.50
N HIS A 205 -1.86 13.61 -11.06
CA HIS A 205 -3.20 14.24 -11.06
C HIS A 205 -4.24 13.42 -11.84
N GLY A 206 -3.80 12.53 -12.72
CA GLY A 206 -4.65 11.64 -13.52
C GLY A 206 -4.80 10.23 -12.94
N CYS A 207 -4.28 9.94 -11.74
CA CYS A 207 -4.24 8.58 -11.19
C CYS A 207 -5.60 7.87 -11.06
N LEU A 208 -6.72 8.61 -11.13
CA LEU A 208 -8.08 8.06 -11.09
C LEU A 208 -8.85 8.20 -12.41
N ASP A 209 -8.24 8.69 -13.50
CA ASP A 209 -8.92 8.88 -14.79
C ASP A 209 -9.44 7.55 -15.34
N ASP A 210 -8.58 6.53 -15.38
CA ASP A 210 -8.92 5.19 -15.90
C ASP A 210 -9.82 4.36 -14.96
N VAL A 211 -10.07 4.89 -13.75
CA VAL A 211 -10.81 4.21 -12.69
C VAL A 211 -12.29 4.58 -12.72
N VAL A 212 -12.61 5.86 -12.97
CA VAL A 212 -13.95 6.42 -12.75
C VAL A 212 -14.81 6.46 -14.03
N ASP A 213 -14.21 6.35 -15.22
CA ASP A 213 -14.95 6.37 -16.51
C ASP A 213 -15.92 5.19 -16.71
N ARG A 214 -15.94 4.20 -15.81
CA ARG A 214 -16.89 3.09 -15.83
C ARG A 214 -18.13 3.30 -14.94
N THR A 215 -18.14 4.34 -14.10
CA THR A 215 -19.22 4.60 -13.14
C THR A 215 -20.32 5.49 -13.71
N VAL A 216 -20.03 6.26 -14.76
CA VAL A 216 -21.00 7.19 -15.40
C VAL A 216 -21.74 6.56 -16.59
N ALA A 217 -21.36 5.36 -17.01
CA ALA A 217 -21.94 4.66 -18.15
C ALA A 217 -23.05 3.65 -17.77
N ARG A 218 -23.59 3.70 -16.55
CA ARG A 218 -24.74 2.89 -16.11
C ARG A 218 -25.84 3.76 -15.54
#